data_AF-A0A0T6W623-F1
#
_entry.id   AF-A0A0T6W623-F1
#
_cell.length_a   1.000
_cell.length_b   1.000
_cell.length_c   1.000
_cell.angle_alpha   90.00
_cell.angle_beta   90.00
_cell.angle_gamma   90.00
#
_symmetry.space_group_name_H-M   'P 1'
#
loop_
_entity.id
_entity.type
_entity.pdbx_description
1 polymer ?
#
loop_
_entity_poly.entity_id
_entity_poly.type
_entity_poly.pdbx_seq_one_letter_code
_entity_poly.pdbx_strand_id
1 'polypeptide(L)'
;MPDCPGKTVSGTIYIAPGNSGCRVYAIPYLMRPGQSPRDIDYRYQQDWRLAAQLDHRLNIVTLDTPFRHLRRDIEGQMGGTFFEAQWRA
;
A
#
# COMPACT_ATOMS: atom_id res chain seq x y z
N MET A 1 -28.98 -1.68 12.91
CA MET A 1 -27.57 -1.95 13.28
C MET A 1 -26.79 -0.69 12.93
N PRO A 2 -26.26 0.07 13.91
CA PRO A 2 -25.50 1.27 13.60
C PRO A 2 -24.20 0.88 12.89
N ASP A 3 -23.95 1.56 11.77
CA ASP A 3 -22.73 1.51 10.97
C ASP A 3 -21.53 1.87 11.87
N CYS A 4 -20.70 0.90 12.24
CA CYS A 4 -19.43 1.20 12.89
C CYS A 4 -18.60 2.01 11.90
N PRO A 5 -18.29 3.30 12.15
CA PRO A 5 -17.46 4.06 11.23
C PRO A 5 -16.10 3.36 11.16
N GLY A 6 -15.80 2.76 10.02
CA GLY A 6 -14.57 1.97 9.82
C GLY A 6 -13.36 2.76 10.33
N LYS A 7 -12.58 2.13 11.22
CA LYS A 7 -11.43 2.77 11.87
C LYS A 7 -10.47 3.28 10.79
N THR A 8 -10.15 4.57 10.81
CA THR A 8 -9.13 5.12 9.90
C THR A 8 -7.76 4.71 10.41
N VAL A 9 -6.97 4.07 9.55
CA VAL A 9 -5.59 3.64 9.81
C VAL A 9 -4.67 4.56 9.04
N SER A 10 -3.65 5.08 9.72
CA SER A 10 -2.53 5.78 9.11
C SER A 10 -1.35 4.82 8.98
N GLY A 11 -0.70 4.82 7.83
CA GLY A 11 0.42 3.94 7.57
C GLY A 11 1.13 4.28 6.27
N THR A 12 1.88 3.32 5.75
CA THR A 12 2.68 3.49 4.53
C THR A 12 2.14 2.62 3.42
N ILE A 13 1.94 3.20 2.24
CA ILE A 13 1.74 2.44 1.00
C ILE A 13 3.10 2.18 0.39
N TYR A 14 3.38 0.92 0.06
CA TYR A 14 4.62 0.50 -0.58
C TYR A 14 4.34 -0.22 -1.89
N ILE A 15 5.00 0.21 -2.95
CA ILE A 15 4.89 -0.38 -4.28
C ILE A 15 6.09 -1.30 -4.44
N ALA A 16 5.90 -2.57 -4.06
CA ALA A 16 6.93 -3.57 -4.17
C ALA A 16 7.21 -3.90 -5.64
N PRO A 17 8.49 -3.80 -6.08
CA PRO A 17 8.86 -4.18 -7.44
C PRO A 17 8.64 -5.69 -7.63
N GLY A 18 8.13 -6.07 -8.81
CA GLY A 18 7.91 -7.46 -9.18
C GLY A 18 8.18 -7.70 -10.66
N ASN A 19 8.45 -8.96 -11.03
CA ASN A 19 8.96 -9.33 -12.35
C ASN A 19 7.94 -9.14 -13.49
N SER A 20 6.64 -9.16 -13.19
CA SER A 20 5.54 -9.04 -14.18
C SER A 20 4.55 -7.93 -13.84
N GLY A 21 4.92 -7.04 -12.91
CA GLY A 21 4.05 -6.03 -12.33
C GLY A 21 4.39 -5.75 -10.88
N CYS A 22 3.92 -4.63 -10.34
CA CYS A 22 4.20 -4.24 -8.96
C CYS A 22 3.06 -4.64 -8.03
N ARG A 23 3.39 -5.07 -6.82
CA ARG A 23 2.39 -5.33 -5.76
C ARG A 23 2.37 -4.15 -4.82
N VAL A 24 1.19 -3.65 -4.52
CA VAL A 24 1.01 -2.49 -3.64
C VAL A 24 0.55 -2.98 -2.29
N TYR A 25 1.35 -2.72 -1.27
CA TYR A 25 1.11 -3.14 0.11
C TYR A 25 0.76 -1.94 0.98
N ALA A 26 -0.26 -2.10 1.82
CA ALA A 26 -0.58 -1.21 2.91
C ALA A 26 0.06 -1.74 4.20
N ILE A 27 0.96 -0.95 4.75
CA ILE A 27 1.75 -1.27 5.93
C ILE A 27 1.21 -0.40 7.07
N PRO A 28 0.70 -0.98 8.17
CA PRO A 28 0.06 -0.22 9.25
C PRO A 28 1.08 0.51 10.16
N TYR A 29 2.22 0.90 9.61
CA TYR A 29 3.34 1.55 10.29
C TYR A 29 3.82 2.73 9.43
N LEU A 30 4.15 3.85 10.07
CA LEU A 30 4.82 4.98 9.42
C LEU A 30 6.32 4.72 9.34
N MET A 31 6.94 5.11 8.24
CA MET A 31 8.38 4.95 8.07
C MET A 31 9.12 6.07 8.80
N ARG A 32 10.25 5.72 9.43
CA ARG A 32 11.17 6.74 9.97
C ARG A 32 11.86 7.50 8.81
N PRO A 33 12.34 8.72 9.04
CA PRO A 33 13.14 9.43 8.04
C PRO A 33 14.32 8.57 7.57
N GLY A 34 14.42 8.35 6.26
CA GLY A 34 15.47 7.52 5.64
C GLY A 34 15.24 6.01 5.73
N GLN A 35 14.17 5.54 6.38
CA GLN A 35 13.79 4.13 6.41
C GLN A 35 12.89 3.79 5.21
N SER A 36 13.18 2.68 4.55
CA SER A 36 12.33 2.11 3.51
C SER A 36 11.53 0.92 4.06
N PRO A 37 10.36 0.61 3.49
CA PRO A 37 9.60 -0.60 3.83
C PRO A 37 10.40 -1.90 3.76
N ARG A 38 11.41 -1.96 2.90
CA ARG A 38 12.31 -3.11 2.73
C ARG A 38 13.22 -3.35 3.93
N ASP A 39 13.45 -2.31 4.74
CA ASP A 39 14.25 -2.37 5.97
C ASP A 39 13.45 -2.93 7.16
N ILE A 40 12.14 -3.14 7.00
CA ILE A 40 11.29 -3.74 8.03
C ILE A 40 11.59 -5.23 8.11
N ASP A 41 11.86 -5.70 9.33
CA ASP A 41 12.11 -7.12 9.61
C ASP A 41 10.96 -8.00 9.08
N TYR A 42 11.31 -9.15 8.51
CA TYR A 42 10.37 -10.05 7.84
C TYR A 42 9.19 -10.48 8.74
N ARG A 43 9.40 -10.51 10.06
CA ARG A 43 8.36 -10.89 11.03
C ARG A 43 7.17 -9.92 11.03
N TYR A 44 7.38 -8.66 10.67
CA TYR A 44 6.31 -7.66 10.59
C TYR A 44 5.68 -7.59 9.19
N GLN A 45 6.20 -8.32 8.20
CA GLN A 45 5.60 -8.37 6.86
C GLN A 45 4.27 -9.13 6.85
N GLN A 46 3.98 -9.93 7.88
CA GLN A 46 2.69 -10.59 8.06
C GLN A 46 1.52 -9.59 8.23
N ASP A 47 1.81 -8.38 8.71
CA ASP A 47 0.81 -7.32 8.90
C ASP A 47 0.54 -6.54 7.61
N TRP A 48 1.34 -6.78 6.56
CA TRP A 48 1.21 -6.07 5.30
C TRP A 48 -0.01 -6.59 4.55
N ARG A 49 -0.92 -5.68 4.19
CA ARG A 49 -2.11 -6.02 3.42
C ARG A 49 -1.89 -5.69 1.96
N LEU A 50 -2.21 -6.60 1.06
CA LEU A 50 -2.21 -6.30 -0.37
C LEU A 50 -3.36 -5.32 -0.67
N ALA A 51 -3.03 -4.11 -1.08
CA ALA A 51 -3.98 -3.04 -1.38
C ALA A 51 -4.32 -2.98 -2.88
N ALA A 52 -3.34 -3.22 -3.74
CA ALA A 52 -3.51 -3.17 -5.18
C ALA A 52 -2.47 -4.01 -5.92
N GLN A 53 -2.69 -4.22 -7.21
CA GLN A 53 -1.72 -4.78 -8.13
C GLN A 53 -1.61 -3.92 -9.38
N LEU A 54 -0.38 -3.61 -9.78
CA LEU A 54 -0.05 -2.91 -11.02
C LEU A 54 0.41 -3.89 -12.09
N ASP A 55 0.08 -3.60 -13.34
CA ASP A 55 0.64 -4.30 -14.50
C ASP A 55 2.04 -3.78 -14.86
N HIS A 56 2.66 -4.34 -15.91
CA HIS A 56 3.97 -3.94 -16.41
C HIS A 56 4.03 -2.49 -16.93
N ARG A 57 2.89 -1.91 -17.31
CA ARG A 57 2.72 -0.50 -17.70
C ARG A 57 2.30 0.39 -16.53
N LEU A 58 2.37 -0.13 -15.30
CA LEU A 58 2.02 0.58 -14.06
C LEU A 58 0.54 0.99 -13.95
N ASN A 59 -0.38 0.34 -14.68
CA ASN A 59 -1.81 0.54 -14.50
C ASN A 59 -2.35 -0.39 -13.42
N ILE A 60 -3.37 0.07 -12.71
CA ILE A 60 -4.02 -0.70 -11.65
C ILE A 60 -4.89 -1.81 -12.26
N VAL A 61 -4.52 -3.06 -11.97
CA VAL A 61 -5.27 -4.27 -12.35
C VAL A 61 -6.31 -4.62 -11.29
N THR A 62 -5.91 -4.53 -10.01
CA THR A 62 -6.78 -4.77 -8.86
C THR A 62 -6.56 -3.68 -7.83
N LEU A 63 -7.64 -3.24 -7.18
CA LEU A 63 -7.59 -2.24 -6.12
C LEU A 63 -8.69 -2.54 -5.10
N ASP A 64 -8.26 -2.76 -3.86
CA ASP A 64 -9.17 -3.07 -2.76
C ASP A 64 -9.99 -1.82 -2.39
N THR A 65 -11.25 -2.02 -2.01
CA THR A 65 -12.23 -0.93 -1.81
C THR A 65 -11.76 0.20 -0.88
N PRO A 66 -11.08 -0.10 0.25
CA PRO A 66 -10.61 0.93 1.17
C PRO A 66 -9.52 1.84 0.62
N PHE A 67 -8.88 1.49 -0.51
CA PHE A 67 -7.78 2.24 -1.12
C PHE A 67 -8.19 2.92 -2.42
N ARG A 68 -9.48 2.87 -2.79
CA ARG A 68 -9.98 3.47 -4.04
C ARG A 68 -9.69 4.97 -4.15
N HIS A 69 -9.66 5.70 -3.04
CA HIS A 69 -9.31 7.12 -3.04
C HIS A 69 -7.83 7.37 -3.36
N LEU A 70 -6.95 6.38 -3.11
CA LEU A 70 -5.51 6.46 -3.41
C LEU A 70 -5.17 6.02 -4.84
N ARG A 71 -6.17 5.73 -5.68
CA ARG A 71 -5.96 5.22 -7.04
C ARG A 71 -4.97 6.10 -7.82
N ARG A 72 -5.15 7.42 -7.77
CA ARG A 72 -4.33 8.37 -8.52
C ARG A 72 -2.91 8.47 -7.98
N ASP A 73 -2.73 8.29 -6.68
CA ASP A 73 -1.42 8.30 -6.02
C ASP A 73 -0.64 7.01 -6.29
N ILE A 74 -1.34 5.90 -6.57
CA ILE A 74 -0.76 4.57 -6.83
C ILE A 74 -0.45 4.35 -8.33
N GLU A 75 -1.38 4.75 -9.21
CA GLU A 75 -1.26 4.50 -10.65
C GLU A 75 -0.06 5.24 -11.26
N GLY A 76 0.71 4.57 -12.12
CA GLY A 76 1.89 5.15 -12.77
C GLY A 76 3.15 5.24 -11.89
N GLN A 77 3.06 4.87 -10.61
CA GLN A 77 4.21 4.87 -9.72
C GLN A 77 5.12 3.66 -9.94
N MET A 78 6.44 3.88 -9.86
CA MET A 78 7.44 2.84 -10.06
C MET A 78 7.61 1.95 -8.83
N GLY A 79 8.03 0.70 -9.07
CA GLY A 79 8.44 -0.22 -8.01
C GLY A 79 9.59 0.36 -7.18
N GLY A 80 9.50 0.20 -5.86
CA GLY A 80 10.40 0.80 -4.87
C GLY A 80 9.85 2.07 -4.22
N THR A 81 8.80 2.67 -4.79
CA THR A 81 8.17 3.88 -4.24
C THR A 81 7.35 3.56 -3.00
N PHE A 82 7.35 4.47 -2.02
CA PHE A 82 6.47 4.42 -0.86
C PHE A 82 6.06 5.83 -0.42
N PHE A 83 4.90 5.92 0.21
CA PHE A 83 4.38 7.18 0.74
C PHE A 83 3.43 6.92 1.92
N GLU A 84 3.29 7.93 2.78
CA GLU A 84 2.35 7.89 3.89
C GLU A 84 0.91 8.09 3.37
N ALA A 85 -0.03 7.30 3.88
CA ALA A 85 -1.44 7.40 3.51
C ALA A 85 -2.35 6.99 4.66
N GLN A 86 -3.64 7.29 4.48
CA GLN A 86 -4.69 6.87 5.39
C GLN A 86 -5.75 6.09 4.62
N TRP A 87 -6.30 5.04 5.22
CA TRP A 87 -7.38 4.23 4.66
C TRP A 87 -8.33 3.75 5.75
N ARG A 88 -9.50 3.24 5.35
CA ARG A 88 -10.48 2.67 6.27
C ARG A 88 -10.20 1.17 6.45
N ALA A 89 -9.98 0.71 7.67
CA ALA A 89 -9.72 -0.71 7.95
C ALA A 89 -11.00 -1.55 7.99
#